data_AF-A0A2V3J884-F1
#
_entry.id   AF-A0A2V3J884-F1
#
_cell.length_a   1.000
_cell.length_b   1.000
_cell.length_c   1.000
_cell.angle_alpha   90.00
_cell.angle_beta   90.00
_cell.angle_gamma   90.00
#
_symmetry.space_group_name_H-M   'P 1'
#
loop_
_entity.id
_entity.type
_entity.pdbx_description
1 polymer ?
#
loop_
_entity_poly.entity_id
_entity_poly.type
_entity_poly.pdbx_seq_one_letter_code
_entity_poly.pdbx_strand_id
1 'polypeptide(L)'
;MNINQGGFTFIPFGLYTPEDISRSRKKLISPRVKCVFREDGEIERVDLANREVTVKTGRNYSCDYLVIATGCIADVGSVQGLSDDFNTFHTSLEDAFKLRKLVRTFDKEHIVISVAQMPIPCPGAPGKFAVMLDAYLSSLHFQPFQSREGKGIL
;
A
#
# COMPACT_ATOMS: atom_id res chain seq x y z
N MET A 1 -0.96 -13.83 -8.83
CA MET A 1 -1.79 -13.62 -7.62
C MET A 1 -2.50 -12.26 -7.73
N ASN A 2 -3.66 -12.08 -7.13
CA ASN A 2 -4.26 -10.76 -6.87
C ASN A 2 -4.09 -10.42 -5.40
N ILE A 3 -3.78 -9.17 -5.08
CA ILE A 3 -3.58 -8.71 -3.70
C ILE A 3 -4.52 -7.53 -3.45
N ASN A 4 -5.25 -7.56 -2.33
CA ASN A 4 -6.06 -6.45 -1.87
C ASN A 4 -5.15 -5.45 -1.11
N GLN A 5 -4.74 -4.38 -1.79
CA GLN A 5 -3.87 -3.34 -1.21
C GLN A 5 -4.47 -2.66 0.02
N GLY A 6 -5.79 -2.62 0.17
CA GLY A 6 -6.44 -2.08 1.38
C GLY A 6 -6.05 -2.83 2.66
N GLY A 7 -5.59 -4.07 2.51
CA GLY A 7 -5.05 -4.90 3.58
C GLY A 7 -3.69 -4.45 4.13
N PHE A 8 -2.90 -3.71 3.35
CA PHE A 8 -1.52 -3.40 3.74
C PHE A 8 -1.42 -2.57 5.01
N THR A 9 -2.39 -1.68 5.30
CA THR A 9 -2.37 -0.89 6.54
C THR A 9 -2.47 -1.74 7.81
N PHE A 10 -2.95 -2.99 7.72
CA PHE A 10 -3.13 -3.90 8.85
C PHE A 10 -1.92 -4.81 9.09
N ILE A 11 -1.06 -4.99 8.08
CA ILE A 11 0.15 -5.83 8.13
C ILE A 11 1.16 -5.33 9.19
N PRO A 12 1.45 -4.01 9.31
CA PRO A 12 2.37 -3.49 10.33
C PRO A 12 2.01 -3.88 11.77
N PHE A 13 0.74 -4.12 12.04
CA PHE A 13 0.22 -4.44 13.38
C PHE A 13 -0.05 -5.93 13.56
N GLY A 14 0.24 -6.76 12.54
CA GLY A 14 0.00 -8.20 12.58
C GLY A 14 -1.48 -8.58 12.60
N LEU A 15 -2.37 -7.68 12.20
CA LEU A 15 -3.82 -7.92 12.18
C LEU A 15 -4.25 -8.75 10.99
N TYR A 16 -3.52 -8.68 9.87
CA TYR A 16 -3.67 -9.53 8.69
C TYR A 16 -2.37 -10.26 8.35
N THR A 17 -2.51 -11.38 7.64
CA THR A 17 -1.43 -12.08 6.95
C THR A 17 -1.51 -11.85 5.44
N PRO A 18 -0.46 -12.17 4.66
CA PRO A 18 -0.51 -12.13 3.20
C PRO A 18 -1.63 -13.00 2.61
N GLU A 19 -1.96 -14.11 3.27
CA GLU A 19 -3.01 -15.05 2.85
C GLU A 19 -4.40 -14.42 2.97
N ASP A 20 -4.65 -13.60 4.01
CA ASP A 20 -5.92 -12.91 4.21
C ASP A 20 -6.26 -11.96 3.06
N ILE A 21 -5.23 -11.37 2.44
CA ILE A 21 -5.37 -10.33 1.43
C ILE A 21 -4.96 -10.77 0.03
N SER A 22 -4.62 -12.05 -0.16
CA SER A 22 -4.26 -12.59 -1.47
C SER A 22 -5.28 -13.60 -1.98
N ARG A 23 -5.60 -13.50 -3.27
CA ARG A 23 -6.49 -14.44 -3.96
C ARG A 23 -6.01 -14.74 -5.36
N SER A 24 -6.21 -15.98 -5.81
CA SER A 24 -5.88 -16.36 -7.19
C SER A 24 -6.74 -15.55 -8.17
N ARG A 25 -6.09 -14.92 -9.18
CA ARG A 25 -6.78 -14.18 -10.24
C ARG A 25 -7.82 -15.04 -10.96
N LYS A 26 -7.52 -16.33 -11.18
CA LYS A 26 -8.43 -17.30 -11.82
C LYS A 26 -9.73 -17.52 -11.04
N LYS A 27 -9.72 -17.31 -9.71
CA LYS A 27 -10.93 -17.43 -8.87
C LYS A 27 -11.76 -16.14 -8.84
N LEU A 28 -11.19 -15.01 -9.27
CA LEU A 28 -11.83 -13.70 -9.25
C LEU A 28 -12.42 -13.32 -10.62
N ILE A 29 -11.81 -13.80 -11.70
CA ILE A 29 -12.20 -13.46 -13.05
C ILE A 29 -13.14 -14.53 -13.59
N SER A 30 -14.25 -14.12 -14.20
CA SER A 30 -15.19 -15.02 -14.85
C SER A 30 -14.48 -15.90 -15.89
N PRO A 31 -14.76 -17.22 -15.96
CA PRO A 31 -14.14 -18.11 -16.94
C PRO A 31 -14.51 -17.76 -18.40
N ARG A 32 -15.50 -16.87 -18.60
CA ARG A 32 -15.89 -16.35 -19.93
C ARG A 32 -14.97 -15.23 -20.43
N VAL A 33 -14.11 -14.68 -19.57
CA VAL A 33 -13.18 -13.59 -19.92
C VAL A 33 -11.86 -14.19 -20.38
N LYS A 34 -11.41 -13.81 -21.58
CA LYS A 34 -10.09 -14.19 -22.08
C LYS A 34 -9.02 -13.31 -21.41
N CYS A 35 -8.33 -13.88 -20.44
CA CYS A 35 -7.23 -13.21 -19.76
C CYS A 35 -5.90 -13.46 -20.46
N VAL A 36 -5.10 -12.41 -20.62
CA VAL A 36 -3.71 -12.48 -21.07
C VAL A 36 -2.82 -11.97 -19.94
N PHE A 37 -1.69 -12.63 -19.69
CA PHE A 37 -0.83 -12.38 -18.54
C PHE A 37 0.64 -12.38 -18.97
N ARG A 38 1.52 -11.90 -18.07
CA ARG A 38 2.97 -11.74 -18.31
C ARG A 38 3.20 -10.72 -19.44
N GLU A 39 4.26 -10.87 -20.20
CA GLU A 39 4.67 -9.91 -21.24
C GLU A 39 3.59 -9.71 -22.30
N ASP A 40 2.81 -10.75 -22.64
CA ASP A 40 1.68 -10.63 -23.58
C ASP A 40 0.48 -9.87 -23.01
N GLY A 41 0.44 -9.60 -21.70
CA GLY A 41 -0.63 -8.84 -21.03
C GLY A 41 -0.15 -7.53 -20.40
N GLU A 42 1.13 -7.21 -20.49
CA GLU A 42 1.74 -5.97 -19.99
C GLU A 42 1.67 -4.92 -21.10
N ILE A 43 0.79 -3.93 -20.93
CA ILE A 43 0.58 -2.87 -21.93
C ILE A 43 1.71 -1.85 -21.85
N GLU A 44 2.33 -1.54 -22.99
CA GLU A 44 3.36 -0.49 -23.11
C GLU A 44 2.85 0.75 -23.83
N ARG A 45 1.92 0.60 -24.77
CA ARG A 45 1.36 1.70 -25.55
C ARG A 45 -0.12 1.54 -25.79
N VAL A 46 -0.84 2.66 -25.73
CA VAL A 46 -2.24 2.78 -26.12
C VAL A 46 -2.33 3.74 -27.30
N ASP A 47 -2.81 3.26 -28.44
CA ASP A 47 -3.09 4.07 -29.63
C ASP A 47 -4.60 4.24 -29.79
N LEU A 48 -5.10 5.39 -29.34
CA LEU A 48 -6.54 5.71 -29.40
C LEU A 48 -7.04 5.99 -30.81
N ALA A 49 -6.18 6.43 -31.73
CA ALA A 49 -6.57 6.74 -33.10
C ALA A 49 -6.85 5.45 -33.88
N ASN A 50 -6.00 4.45 -33.71
CA ASN A 50 -6.13 3.14 -34.34
C ASN A 50 -6.94 2.14 -33.50
N ARG A 51 -7.29 2.50 -32.26
CA ARG A 51 -7.98 1.64 -31.27
C ARG A 51 -7.20 0.35 -30.99
N GLU A 52 -5.89 0.49 -30.82
CA GLU A 52 -4.99 -0.61 -30.56
C GLU A 52 -4.22 -0.41 -29.25
N VAL A 53 -3.87 -1.52 -28.61
CA VAL A 53 -2.90 -1.55 -27.51
C VAL A 53 -1.72 -2.43 -27.90
N THR A 54 -0.51 -1.95 -27.65
CA THR A 54 0.73 -2.70 -27.85
C THR A 54 1.21 -3.22 -26.50
N VAL A 55 1.47 -4.52 -26.44
CA VAL A 55 2.03 -5.17 -25.24
C VAL A 55 3.53 -5.31 -25.35
N LYS A 56 4.18 -5.65 -24.24
CA LYS A 56 5.65 -5.74 -24.12
C LYS A 56 6.34 -6.65 -25.13
N THR A 57 5.65 -7.66 -25.64
CA THR A 57 6.16 -8.53 -26.71
C THR A 57 6.14 -7.87 -28.10
N GLY A 58 5.63 -6.64 -28.22
CA GLY A 58 5.44 -5.91 -29.48
C GLY A 58 4.14 -6.26 -30.20
N ARG A 59 3.33 -7.18 -29.65
CA ARG A 59 2.04 -7.58 -30.24
C ARG A 59 0.99 -6.50 -30.05
N ASN A 60 0.17 -6.30 -31.09
CA ASN A 60 -1.00 -5.41 -31.01
C ASN A 60 -2.30 -6.20 -30.76
N TYR A 61 -3.19 -5.60 -29.98
CA TYR A 61 -4.58 -6.01 -29.81
C TYR A 61 -5.50 -4.85 -30.21
N SER A 62 -6.38 -5.07 -31.16
CA SER A 62 -7.45 -4.14 -31.51
C SER A 62 -8.65 -4.29 -30.58
N CYS A 63 -9.39 -3.20 -30.37
CA CYS A 63 -10.57 -3.19 -29.53
C CYS A 63 -11.65 -2.25 -30.07
N ASP A 64 -12.92 -2.64 -29.95
CA ASP A 64 -14.04 -1.72 -30.19
C ASP A 64 -14.18 -0.71 -29.05
N TYR A 65 -13.92 -1.18 -27.82
CA TYR A 65 -13.98 -0.40 -26.58
C TYR A 65 -12.77 -0.70 -25.71
N LEU A 66 -12.18 0.34 -25.12
CA LEU A 66 -11.07 0.24 -24.19
C LEU A 66 -11.50 0.75 -22.80
N VAL A 67 -11.36 -0.09 -21.78
CA VAL A 67 -11.53 0.28 -20.38
C VAL A 67 -10.16 0.27 -19.70
N ILE A 68 -9.72 1.42 -19.21
CA ILE A 68 -8.44 1.58 -18.53
C ILE A 68 -8.65 1.50 -17.02
N ALA A 69 -8.09 0.45 -16.41
CA ALA A 69 -8.14 0.18 -14.97
C ALA A 69 -6.77 -0.22 -14.43
N THR A 70 -5.70 0.43 -14.91
CA THR A 70 -4.30 0.13 -14.59
C THR A 70 -3.87 0.61 -13.19
N GLY A 71 -4.72 1.38 -12.51
CA GLY A 71 -4.41 1.94 -11.20
C GLY A 71 -3.39 3.07 -11.29
N CYS A 72 -2.55 3.19 -10.26
CA CYS A 72 -1.51 4.21 -10.17
C CYS A 72 -0.24 3.63 -9.53
N ILE A 73 0.87 4.33 -9.71
CA ILE A 73 2.16 4.01 -9.09
C ILE A 73 2.59 5.19 -8.20
N ALA A 74 3.32 4.90 -7.13
CA ALA A 74 3.90 5.96 -6.30
C ALA A 74 5.15 6.52 -6.98
N ASP A 75 5.19 7.84 -7.17
CA ASP A 75 6.37 8.55 -7.67
C ASP A 75 7.21 9.05 -6.49
N VAL A 76 7.99 8.13 -5.90
CA VAL A 76 8.84 8.43 -4.73
C VAL A 76 9.92 9.46 -5.08
N GLY A 77 10.40 9.47 -6.32
CA GLY A 77 11.45 10.38 -6.78
C GLY A 77 11.02 11.84 -6.93
N SER A 78 9.71 12.10 -7.01
CA SER A 78 9.17 13.47 -7.05
C SER A 78 9.42 14.28 -5.77
N VAL A 79 9.70 13.61 -4.64
CA VAL A 79 9.94 14.26 -3.34
C VAL A 79 11.41 14.10 -2.96
N GLN A 80 12.13 15.21 -2.95
CA GLN A 80 13.56 15.22 -2.62
C GLN A 80 13.82 14.60 -1.24
N GLY A 81 14.73 13.61 -1.19
CA GLY A 81 15.14 12.91 0.03
C GLY A 81 14.18 11.80 0.50
N LEU A 82 12.99 11.65 -0.10
CA LEU A 82 12.01 10.64 0.34
C LEU A 82 12.51 9.21 0.10
N SER A 83 13.25 8.98 -0.99
CA SER A 83 13.81 7.66 -1.31
C SER A 83 14.87 7.19 -0.32
N ASP A 84 15.57 8.11 0.35
CA ASP A 84 16.68 7.80 1.25
C ASP A 84 16.20 7.10 2.53
N ASP A 85 14.98 7.41 2.98
CA ASP A 85 14.33 6.78 4.13
C ASP A 85 12.84 6.52 3.88
N PHE A 86 12.56 5.73 2.85
CA PHE A 86 11.18 5.41 2.45
C PHE A 86 10.56 4.32 3.34
N ASN A 87 9.61 4.72 4.19
CA ASN A 87 8.88 3.84 5.09
C ASN A 87 7.38 3.98 4.85
N THR A 88 6.79 2.99 4.15
CA THR A 88 5.39 3.05 3.72
C THR A 88 4.70 1.69 3.85
N PHE A 89 3.38 1.69 3.82
CA PHE A 89 2.58 0.48 3.62
C PHE A 89 1.80 0.51 2.29
N HIS A 90 1.97 1.53 1.43
CA HIS A 90 1.12 1.70 0.25
C HIS A 90 1.60 0.95 -1.00
N THR A 91 2.89 0.69 -1.13
CA THR A 91 3.52 0.27 -2.39
C THR A 91 3.60 -1.24 -2.57
N SER A 92 4.03 -1.97 -1.53
CA SER A 92 4.19 -3.41 -1.61
C SER A 92 3.98 -4.11 -0.25
N LEU A 93 3.80 -5.43 -0.29
CA LEU A 93 3.81 -6.26 0.91
C LEU A 93 5.14 -6.15 1.67
N GLU A 94 6.25 -6.09 0.93
CA GLU A 94 7.59 -5.96 1.51
C GLU A 94 7.72 -4.67 2.30
N ASP A 95 7.25 -3.55 1.74
CA ASP A 95 7.25 -2.25 2.44
C ASP A 95 6.40 -2.30 3.72
N ALA A 96 5.22 -2.91 3.65
CA ALA A 96 4.37 -3.09 4.83
C ALA A 96 5.03 -3.95 5.93
N PHE A 97 5.82 -4.97 5.55
CA PHE A 97 6.60 -5.77 6.50
C PHE A 97 7.85 -5.05 7.02
N LYS A 98 8.52 -4.26 6.19
CA LYS A 98 9.60 -3.37 6.63
C LYS A 98 9.08 -2.41 7.69
N LEU A 99 7.91 -1.81 7.45
CA LEU A 99 7.24 -0.94 8.41
C LEU A 99 6.84 -1.67 9.69
N ARG A 100 6.34 -2.92 9.60
CA ARG A 100 6.10 -3.79 10.78
C ARG A 100 7.34 -3.90 11.66
N LYS A 101 8.50 -4.16 11.06
CA LYS A 101 9.75 -4.31 11.80
C LYS A 101 10.10 -3.01 12.52
N LEU A 102 10.02 -1.88 11.82
CA LEU A 102 10.31 -0.56 12.37
C LEU A 102 9.39 -0.21 13.55
N VAL A 103 8.08 -0.41 13.41
CA VAL A 103 7.10 -0.14 14.48
C VAL A 103 7.36 -1.03 15.71
N ARG A 104 7.81 -2.28 15.52
CA ARG A 104 8.11 -3.20 16.64
C ARG A 104 9.40 -2.88 17.38
N THR A 105 10.38 -2.31 16.68
CA THR A 105 11.69 -1.98 17.25
C THR A 105 11.85 -0.49 17.51
N PHE A 106 10.75 0.27 17.48
CA PHE A 106 10.79 1.71 17.60
C PHE A 106 11.15 2.11 19.03
N ASP A 107 12.26 2.84 19.18
CA ASP A 107 12.85 3.24 20.47
C ASP A 107 13.04 4.76 20.59
N LYS A 108 12.42 5.54 19.68
CA LYS A 108 12.55 7.01 19.64
C LYS A 108 11.34 7.70 20.28
N GLU A 109 11.49 9.00 20.49
CA GLU A 109 10.46 9.84 21.15
C GLU A 109 9.34 10.27 20.18
N HIS A 110 9.61 10.36 18.88
CA HIS A 110 8.70 10.99 17.91
C HIS A 110 8.52 10.17 16.65
N ILE A 111 7.26 9.90 16.28
CA ILE A 111 6.86 9.36 14.97
C ILE A 111 6.12 10.45 14.21
N VAL A 112 6.54 10.69 12.97
CA VAL A 112 5.84 11.59 12.05
C VAL A 112 5.18 10.75 10.97
N ILE A 113 3.87 10.95 10.79
CA ILE A 113 3.11 10.38 9.68
C ILE A 113 2.82 11.52 8.72
N SER A 114 3.30 11.39 7.49
CA SER A 114 3.19 12.45 6.48
C SER A 114 2.54 11.93 5.20
N VAL A 115 1.81 12.82 4.53
CA VAL A 115 1.31 12.64 3.17
C VAL A 115 2.00 13.69 2.31
N ALA A 116 2.93 13.25 1.47
CA ALA A 116 3.78 14.17 0.72
C ALA A 116 3.01 14.99 -0.33
N GLN A 117 2.10 14.34 -1.07
CA GLN A 117 1.28 15.01 -2.08
C GLN A 117 -0.03 14.24 -2.33
N MET A 118 -1.10 14.97 -2.67
CA MET A 118 -2.35 14.40 -3.17
C MET A 118 -2.36 14.36 -4.72
N PRO A 119 -3.08 13.41 -5.35
CA PRO A 119 -3.88 12.36 -4.74
C PRO A 119 -3.05 11.14 -4.27
N ILE A 120 -3.52 10.47 -3.21
CA ILE A 120 -3.02 9.15 -2.79
C ILE A 120 -4.12 8.09 -2.88
N PRO A 121 -3.76 6.81 -3.08
CA PRO A 121 -4.71 5.70 -2.90
C PRO A 121 -5.21 5.66 -1.46
N CYS A 122 -6.53 5.65 -1.29
CA CYS A 122 -7.20 5.58 0.02
C CYS A 122 -6.78 6.71 0.99
N PRO A 123 -7.28 7.95 0.81
CA PRO A 123 -6.89 9.11 1.64
C PRO A 123 -7.10 8.93 3.16
N GLY A 124 -7.99 8.03 3.58
CA GLY A 124 -8.19 7.70 4.99
C GLY A 124 -7.14 6.76 5.59
N ALA A 125 -6.28 6.14 4.77
CA ALA A 125 -5.30 5.16 5.25
C ALA A 125 -4.24 5.75 6.19
N PRO A 126 -3.67 6.95 5.95
CA PRO A 126 -2.74 7.58 6.91
C PRO A 126 -3.37 7.86 8.27
N GLY A 127 -4.59 8.40 8.29
CA GLY A 127 -5.32 8.65 9.55
C GLY A 127 -5.66 7.35 10.29
N LYS A 128 -6.12 6.33 9.56
CA LYS A 128 -6.34 4.99 10.12
C LYS A 128 -5.05 4.39 10.69
N PHE A 129 -3.93 4.54 10.00
CA PHE A 129 -2.62 4.09 10.47
C PHE A 129 -2.21 4.80 11.76
N ALA A 130 -2.41 6.12 11.85
CA ALA A 130 -2.11 6.90 13.05
C ALA A 130 -2.85 6.38 14.29
N VAL A 131 -4.16 6.15 14.17
CA VAL A 131 -4.98 5.62 15.27
C VAL A 131 -4.55 4.20 15.66
N MET A 132 -4.26 3.34 14.68
CA MET A 132 -3.80 1.97 14.97
C MET A 132 -2.40 1.95 15.59
N LEU A 133 -1.52 2.86 15.17
CA LEU A 133 -0.19 3.01 15.73
C LEU A 133 -0.25 3.44 17.19
N ASP A 134 -1.07 4.44 17.51
CA ASP A 134 -1.29 4.92 18.89
C ASP A 134 -1.80 3.78 19.80
N ALA A 135 -2.81 3.05 19.35
CA ALA A 135 -3.34 1.90 20.08
C ALA A 135 -2.29 0.78 20.26
N TYR A 136 -1.51 0.48 19.21
CA TYR A 136 -0.46 -0.53 19.25
C TYR A 136 0.64 -0.15 20.25
N LEU A 137 1.17 1.07 20.17
CA LEU A 137 2.20 1.54 21.09
C LEU A 137 1.69 1.64 22.53
N SER A 138 0.44 2.09 22.74
CA SER A 138 -0.17 2.12 24.07
C SER A 138 -0.32 0.72 24.67
N SER A 139 -0.61 -0.30 23.85
CA SER A 139 -0.70 -1.69 24.30
C SER A 139 0.66 -2.29 24.68
N LEU A 140 1.74 -1.88 24.01
CA LEU A 140 3.12 -2.27 24.37
C LEU A 140 3.58 -1.61 25.68
N HIS A 141 3.10 -0.38 25.94
CA HIS A 141 3.42 0.40 27.12
C HIS A 141 2.38 0.27 28.24
N PHE A 142 1.63 -0.85 28.32
CA PHE A 142 0.76 -1.13 29.47
C PHE A 142 1.60 -1.43 30.73
N GLN A 143 2.25 -0.39 31.26
CA GLN A 143 2.48 -0.22 32.68
C GLN A 143 1.10 0.17 33.25
N PRO A 144 0.54 -0.56 34.23
CA PRO A 144 -0.66 -0.08 34.91
C PRO A 144 -0.37 1.34 35.38
N PHE A 145 -1.31 2.26 35.14
CA PHE A 145 -1.25 3.64 35.59
C PHE A 145 -0.93 3.67 37.09
N GLN A 146 0.35 3.75 37.43
CA GLN A 146 0.78 4.15 38.75
C GLN A 146 0.50 5.65 38.78
N SER A 147 -0.49 6.01 39.58
CA SER A 147 -0.79 7.39 39.95
C SER A 147 0.52 8.14 40.13
N ARG A 148 0.75 9.14 39.28
CA ARG A 148 1.68 10.21 39.62
C ARG A 148 1.06 10.95 40.80
N GLU A 149 1.24 10.41 42.00
CA GLU A 149 1.00 11.16 43.22
C GLU A 149 1.96 12.36 43.22
N GLY A 150 1.32 13.52 43.32
CA GLY A 150 1.85 14.82 43.69
C GLY A 150 3.35 15.05 43.65
N LYS A 151 3.79 15.87 42.70
CA LYS A 151 4.64 17.03 43.04
C LYS A 151 4.14 18.28 42.34
N GLY A 152 3.38 19.04 43.12
CA GLY A 152 3.58 20.47 43.36
C GLY A 152 3.78 21.36 42.14
N ILE A 153 2.73 22.09 41.84
CA ILE A 153 2.78 23.42 41.23
C ILE A 153 3.69 24.29 42.12
N LEU A 154 4.80 24.80 41.56
CA LEU A 154 5.42 26.10 41.81
C LEU A 154 6.32 26.42 40.62
#